data_AF-A0A177E7E5-F1
#
_entry.id   AF-A0A177E7E5-F1
#
_cell.length_a   1.000
_cell.length_b   1.000
_cell.length_c   1.000
_cell.angle_alpha   90.00
_cell.angle_beta   90.00
_cell.angle_gamma   90.00
#
_symmetry.space_group_name_H-M   'P 1'
#
loop_
_entity.id
_entity.type
_entity.pdbx_description
1 polymer ?
#
loop_
_entity_poly.entity_id
_entity_poly.type
_entity_poly.pdbx_seq_one_letter_code
_entity_poly.pdbx_strand_id
1 'polypeptide(L)'
;MNIHLQKDLQDLKRYLMEMCRLVSESVRTAVKAFEERDPELAKLVIKQDHKIDALENEILVFCMKILALHHPLARDLRFITSAMSMIRDLERLGDQAVNIAERVEEIARDGVFT
;
A
#
# COMPACT_ATOMS: atom_id res chain seq x y z
N MET A 1 16.15 8.65 -24.31
CA MET A 1 15.18 8.82 -23.20
C MET A 1 15.53 10.10 -22.47
N ASN A 2 14.57 10.98 -22.21
CA ASN A 2 14.83 12.25 -21.51
C ASN A 2 15.33 11.98 -20.08
N ILE A 3 16.43 12.61 -19.65
CA ILE A 3 17.04 12.42 -18.32
C ILE A 3 16.02 12.70 -17.20
N HIS A 4 15.15 13.70 -17.41
CA HIS A 4 14.10 14.03 -16.45
C HIS A 4 13.06 12.92 -16.33
N LEU A 5 12.60 12.36 -17.45
CA LEU A 5 11.68 11.21 -17.44
C LEU A 5 12.32 10.00 -16.77
N GLN A 6 13.60 9.71 -17.04
CA GLN A 6 14.29 8.60 -16.37
C GLN A 6 14.33 8.77 -14.86
N LYS A 7 14.61 9.98 -14.39
CA LYS A 7 14.59 10.31 -12.97
C LYS A 7 13.19 10.11 -12.38
N ASP A 8 12.16 10.65 -13.02
CA ASP A 8 10.78 10.51 -12.54
C ASP A 8 10.34 9.03 -12.49
N LEU A 9 10.74 8.21 -13.48
CA LEU A 9 10.47 6.76 -13.45
C LEU A 9 11.25 6.03 -12.35
N GLN A 10 12.45 6.48 -11.99
CA GLN A 10 13.18 5.95 -10.84
C GLN A 10 12.52 6.35 -9.52
N ASP A 11 12.01 7.57 -9.43
CA ASP A 11 11.30 8.08 -8.27
C ASP A 11 9.98 7.30 -8.06
N LEU A 12 9.23 7.06 -9.14
CA LEU A 12 8.03 6.21 -9.12
C LEU A 12 8.34 4.81 -8.59
N LYS A 13 9.45 4.20 -9.02
CA LYS A 13 9.87 2.88 -8.50
C LYS A 13 10.14 2.90 -7.00
N ARG A 14 10.74 3.97 -6.47
CA ARG A 14 11.01 4.08 -5.03
C ARG A 14 9.72 4.17 -4.24
N TYR A 15 8.76 4.97 -4.69
CA TYR A 15 7.45 5.03 -4.06
C TYR A 15 6.71 3.69 -4.08
N LEU A 16 6.73 2.97 -5.22
CA LEU A 16 6.14 1.63 -5.30
C LEU A 16 6.77 0.66 -4.30
N MET A 17 8.11 0.68 -4.17
CA MET A 17 8.82 -0.15 -3.19
C MET A 17 8.47 0.20 -1.75
N GLU A 18 8.26 1.49 -1.46
CA GLU A 18 7.84 1.96 -0.15
C GLU A 18 6.42 1.49 0.19
N MET A 19 5.47 1.60 -0.75
CA MET A 19 4.10 1.12 -0.56
C MET A 19 4.07 -0.40 -0.37
N CYS A 20 4.82 -1.15 -1.19
CA CYS A 20 4.99 -2.59 -1.00
C CYS A 20 5.50 -2.94 0.40
N ARG A 21 6.47 -2.18 0.93
CA ARG A 21 7.02 -2.41 2.26
C ARG A 21 5.96 -2.19 3.34
N LEU A 22 5.21 -1.09 3.27
CA LEU A 22 4.14 -0.76 4.22
C LEU A 22 3.03 -1.81 4.21
N VAL A 23 2.54 -2.20 3.04
CA VAL A 23 1.50 -3.23 2.90
C VAL A 23 2.00 -4.58 3.43
N SER A 24 3.24 -4.96 3.10
CA SER A 24 3.82 -6.22 3.60
C SER A 24 3.96 -6.23 5.13
N GLU A 25 4.31 -5.08 5.72
CA GLU A 25 4.39 -4.90 7.17
C GLU A 25 3.01 -4.98 7.83
N SER A 26 2.00 -4.33 7.23
CA SER A 26 0.61 -4.36 7.66
C SER A 26 0.06 -5.79 7.67
N VAL A 27 0.18 -6.51 6.54
CA VAL A 27 -0.25 -7.92 6.41
C VAL A 27 0.45 -8.81 7.43
N ARG A 28 1.77 -8.68 7.58
CA ARG A 28 2.54 -9.47 8.55
C ARG A 28 2.06 -9.20 9.99
N THR A 29 1.81 -7.94 10.32
CA THR A 29 1.36 -7.54 11.66
C THR A 29 -0.06 -8.02 11.93
N ALA A 30 -0.96 -7.98 10.94
CA ALA A 30 -2.32 -8.49 11.06
C ALA A 30 -2.35 -10.01 11.28
N VAL A 31 -1.55 -10.76 10.51
CA VAL A 31 -1.40 -12.21 10.71
C VAL A 31 -0.85 -12.50 12.10
N LYS A 32 0.18 -11.77 12.54
CA LYS A 32 0.76 -11.93 13.87
C LYS A 32 -0.25 -11.61 14.99
N ALA A 33 -1.03 -10.54 14.84
CA ALA A 33 -2.10 -10.18 15.78
C ALA A 33 -3.11 -11.32 15.92
N PHE A 34 -3.47 -11.97 14.82
CA PHE A 34 -4.37 -13.11 14.82
C PHE A 34 -3.77 -14.36 15.47
N GLU A 35 -2.53 -14.71 15.11
CA GLU A 35 -1.83 -15.89 15.67
C GLU A 35 -1.59 -15.77 17.18
N GLU A 36 -1.16 -14.59 17.64
CA GLU A 36 -0.86 -14.32 19.05
C GLU A 36 -2.09 -13.87 19.86
N ARG A 37 -3.23 -13.69 19.20
CA ARG A 37 -4.47 -13.16 19.80
C ARG A 37 -4.24 -11.80 20.49
N ASP A 38 -3.40 -10.97 19.87
CA ASP A 38 -2.95 -9.69 20.42
C ASP A 38 -3.75 -8.51 19.80
N PRO A 39 -4.72 -7.93 20.55
CA PRO A 39 -5.50 -6.79 20.07
C PRO A 39 -4.69 -5.49 19.93
N GLU A 40 -3.53 -5.36 20.59
CA GLU A 40 -2.69 -4.17 20.44
C GLU A 40 -1.97 -4.16 19.09
N LEU A 41 -1.55 -5.33 18.59
CA LEU A 41 -1.05 -5.47 17.22
C LEU A 41 -2.14 -5.19 16.18
N ALA A 42 -3.38 -5.61 16.43
CA ALA A 42 -4.51 -5.30 15.57
C ALA A 42 -4.78 -3.79 15.48
N LYS A 43 -4.81 -3.09 16.62
CA LYS A 43 -4.92 -1.61 16.66
C LYS A 43 -3.80 -0.92 15.89
N LEU A 44 -2.59 -1.47 15.94
CA LEU A 44 -1.45 -0.93 15.20
C LEU A 44 -1.69 -0.99 13.69
N VAL A 45 -2.20 -2.11 13.17
CA VAL A 45 -2.55 -2.28 11.75
C VAL A 45 -3.58 -1.25 11.33
N ILE A 46 -4.71 -1.18 12.02
CA ILE A 46 -5.82 -0.25 11.74
C ILE A 46 -5.30 1.20 11.77
N LYS A 47 -4.49 1.54 12.77
CA LYS A 47 -3.93 2.89 12.89
C LYS A 47 -2.95 3.22 11.78
N GLN A 48 -2.21 2.26 11.23
CA GLN A 48 -1.19 2.54 10.21
C GLN A 48 -1.75 2.61 8.78
N ASP A 49 -2.97 2.15 8.57
CA ASP A 49 -3.61 2.03 7.27
C ASP A 49 -3.66 3.34 6.46
N HIS A 50 -3.99 4.46 7.13
CA HIS A 50 -4.00 5.80 6.49
C HIS A 50 -2.68 6.18 5.77
N LYS A 51 -1.55 5.57 6.14
CA LYS A 51 -0.28 5.79 5.45
C LYS A 51 -0.25 5.13 4.07
N ILE A 52 -0.88 3.97 3.92
CA ILE A 52 -1.02 3.25 2.66
C ILE A 52 -1.93 4.05 1.73
N ASP A 53 -3.09 4.52 2.22
CA ASP A 53 -4.01 5.37 1.46
C ASP A 53 -3.37 6.68 0.99
N ALA A 54 -2.64 7.35 1.89
CA ALA A 54 -1.97 8.59 1.57
C ALA A 54 -0.91 8.38 0.47
N LEU A 55 -0.18 7.26 0.55
CA LEU A 55 0.86 6.93 -0.42
C LEU A 55 0.28 6.48 -1.76
N GLU A 56 -0.85 5.77 -1.78
CA GLU A 56 -1.56 5.46 -3.02
C GLU A 56 -1.92 6.75 -3.76
N ASN A 57 -2.52 7.70 -3.05
CA ASN A 57 -2.90 9.00 -3.60
C ASN A 57 -1.68 9.79 -4.10
N GLU A 58 -0.59 9.82 -3.33
CA GLU A 58 0.66 10.48 -3.74
C GLU A 58 1.21 9.88 -5.03
N ILE A 59 1.27 8.54 -5.12
CA ILE A 59 1.76 7.84 -6.32
C ILE A 59 0.83 8.11 -7.52
N LEU A 60 -0.48 8.11 -7.31
CA LEU A 60 -1.45 8.36 -8.38
C LEU A 60 -1.26 9.77 -8.96
N VAL A 61 -1.15 10.78 -8.10
CA VAL A 61 -0.87 12.17 -8.51
C VAL A 61 0.47 12.26 -9.24
N PHE A 62 1.50 11.57 -8.74
CA PHE A 62 2.81 11.54 -9.37
C PHE A 62 2.77 10.93 -10.77
N CYS A 63 2.09 9.79 -10.95
CA CYS A 63 1.85 9.17 -12.26
C CYS A 63 1.17 10.14 -13.23
N MET A 64 0.10 10.82 -12.80
CA MET A 64 -0.61 11.80 -13.62
C MET A 64 0.30 12.96 -14.04
N LYS A 65 1.17 13.43 -13.14
CA LYS A 65 2.17 14.46 -13.43
C LYS A 65 3.16 14.02 -14.50
N ILE A 66 3.67 12.78 -14.43
CA ILE A 66 4.58 12.24 -15.46
C ILE A 66 3.89 12.19 -16.82
N LEU A 67 2.65 11.70 -16.86
CA LEU A 67 1.86 11.61 -18.09
C LEU A 67 1.65 12.98 -18.74
N ALA A 68 1.27 13.99 -17.94
CA ALA A 68 1.03 15.35 -18.41
C ALA A 68 2.32 16.06 -18.86
N LEU A 69 3.44 15.83 -18.19
CA LEU A 69 4.70 16.53 -18.47
C LEU A 69 5.45 15.94 -19.66
N HIS A 70 5.55 14.61 -19.74
CA HIS A 70 6.49 13.94 -20.66
C HIS A 70 5.84 13.27 -21.85
N HIS A 71 4.52 13.07 -21.86
CA HIS A 71 3.80 12.37 -22.93
C HIS A 71 4.47 11.02 -23.32
N PRO A 72 4.76 10.14 -22.33
CA PRO A 72 5.51 8.91 -22.58
C PRO A 72 4.74 7.96 -23.50
N LEU A 73 5.46 7.16 -24.27
CA LEU A 73 4.89 6.23 -25.25
C LEU A 73 5.37 4.79 -25.02
N ALA A 74 4.63 3.84 -25.58
CA ALA A 74 4.96 2.42 -25.62
C ALA A 74 5.37 1.86 -24.25
N ARG A 75 6.67 1.60 -24.04
CA ARG A 75 7.20 0.96 -22.83
C ARG A 75 6.98 1.79 -21.57
N ASP A 76 7.25 3.10 -21.64
CA ASP A 76 7.18 3.97 -20.48
C ASP A 76 5.75 4.23 -20.06
N LEU A 77 4.85 4.42 -21.05
CA LEU A 77 3.41 4.53 -20.80
C LEU A 77 2.88 3.26 -20.11
N ARG A 78 3.21 2.08 -20.65
CA ARG A 78 2.79 0.80 -20.04
C ARG A 78 3.30 0.66 -18.61
N PHE A 79 4.54 1.05 -18.34
CA PHE A 79 5.09 1.00 -16.99
C PHE A 79 4.29 1.88 -16.01
N ILE A 80 3.97 3.12 -16.40
CA ILE A 80 3.22 4.06 -15.56
C ILE A 80 1.79 3.54 -15.32
N THR A 81 1.10 3.07 -16.36
CA THR A 81 -0.26 2.54 -16.21
C THR A 81 -0.28 1.26 -15.37
N SER A 82 0.73 0.39 -15.52
CA SER A 82 0.88 -0.79 -14.67
C SER A 82 1.14 -0.40 -13.22
N ALA A 83 1.95 0.63 -12.95
CA ALA A 83 2.15 1.16 -11.61
C ALA A 83 0.84 1.64 -10.98
N MET A 84 -0.01 2.34 -11.74
CA MET A 84 -1.34 2.78 -11.27
C MET A 84 -2.28 1.61 -10.94
N SER A 85 -2.23 0.51 -11.70
CA SER A 85 -2.97 -0.70 -11.34
C SER A 85 -2.41 -1.36 -10.08
N MET A 86 -1.07 -1.46 -9.98
CA MET A 86 -0.40 -2.09 -8.84
C MET A 86 -0.67 -1.38 -7.51
N ILE A 87 -0.66 -0.04 -7.47
CA ILE A 87 -0.95 0.67 -6.20
C ILE A 87 -2.36 0.42 -5.70
N ARG A 88 -3.33 0.29 -6.60
CA ARG A 88 -4.71 -0.08 -6.23
C ARG A 88 -4.78 -1.50 -5.69
N ASP A 89 -4.05 -2.43 -6.30
CA ASP A 89 -3.99 -3.80 -5.78
C ASP A 89 -3.28 -3.86 -4.41
N LEU A 90 -2.28 -3.00 -4.18
CA LEU A 90 -1.57 -2.87 -2.90
C LEU A 90 -2.46 -2.27 -1.80
N GLU A 91 -3.23 -1.22 -2.09
CA GLU A 91 -4.19 -0.65 -1.15
C GLU A 91 -5.23 -1.69 -0.73
N ARG A 92 -5.80 -2.43 -1.69
CA ARG A 92 -6.73 -3.52 -1.38
C ARG A 92 -6.13 -4.60 -0.50
N LEU A 93 -4.83 -4.89 -0.60
CA LEU A 93 -4.14 -5.80 0.31
C LEU A 93 -3.97 -5.19 1.71
N GLY A 94 -3.76 -3.88 1.81
CA GLY A 94 -3.83 -3.11 3.05
C GLY A 94 -5.19 -3.25 3.74
N ASP A 95 -6.28 -3.01 3.00
CA ASP A 95 -7.66 -3.19 3.48
C ASP A 95 -7.92 -4.61 4.01
N GLN A 96 -7.42 -5.64 3.31
CA GLN A 96 -7.55 -7.01 3.80
C GLN A 96 -6.81 -7.23 5.12
N ALA A 97 -5.66 -6.58 5.33
CA ALA A 97 -4.95 -6.64 6.60
C ALA A 97 -5.75 -5.94 7.72
N VAL A 98 -6.38 -4.80 7.42
CA VAL A 98 -7.30 -4.10 8.36
C VAL A 98 -8.49 -4.99 8.71
N ASN A 99 -9.15 -5.61 7.73
CA ASN A 99 -10.26 -6.53 7.98
C ASN A 99 -9.86 -7.68 8.91
N ILE A 100 -8.65 -8.25 8.76
CA ILE A 100 -8.13 -9.27 9.68
C ILE A 100 -7.97 -8.69 11.07
N ALA A 101 -7.37 -7.51 11.20
CA ALA A 101 -7.16 -6.84 12.49
C ALA A 101 -8.48 -6.52 13.21
N GLU A 102 -9.50 -6.02 12.50
CA GLU A 102 -10.83 -5.78 13.06
C GLU A 102 -11.45 -7.06 13.64
N ARG A 103 -11.31 -8.20 12.94
CA ARG A 103 -11.77 -9.50 13.47
C ARG A 103 -11.02 -9.92 14.72
N VAL A 104 -9.73 -9.64 14.83
CA VAL A 104 -8.96 -9.90 16.06
C VAL A 104 -9.50 -9.07 17.23
N GLU A 105 -9.80 -7.79 17.01
CA GLU A 105 -10.40 -6.93 18.05
C GLU A 105 -11.79 -7.43 18.49
N GLU A 106 -12.62 -7.86 17.55
CA GLU A 106 -13.94 -8.44 17.84
C GLU A 106 -13.83 -9.72 18.70
N ILE A 107 -13.00 -10.67 18.27
CA ILE A 107 -12.86 -11.96 18.98
C ILE A 107 -12.26 -11.74 20.38
N ALA A 108 -11.34 -10.77 20.53
CA ALA A 108 -10.79 -10.40 21.83
C ALA A 108 -11.84 -9.77 22.77
N ARG A 109 -12.76 -8.98 22.20
CA ARG A 109 -13.86 -8.37 22.96
C ARG A 109 -14.89 -9.39 23.42
N ASP A 110 -15.18 -10.39 22.58
CA ASP A 110 -16.19 -11.42 22.85
C ASP A 110 -15.74 -12.47 23.88
N GLY A 111 -14.51 -12.36 24.41
CA GLY A 111 -13.99 -13.30 25.41
C GLY A 111 -13.75 -14.71 24.88
N VAL A 112 -13.76 -14.89 23.55
CA VAL A 112 -13.50 -16.19 22.91
C VAL A 112 -12.03 -16.62 23.07
N PHE A 113 -11.16 -15.69 23.45
CA PHE A 113 -9.75 -15.96 23.75
C PHE A 113 -9.46 -16.32 25.21
N THR A 114 -10.46 -16.31 26.11
CA THR A 114 -10.39 -16.94 27.44
C THR A 114 -10.78 -18.40 27.39
#